data_AF-A0AB34IZ90-F1
#
_entry.id   AF-A0AB34IZ90-F1
#
_cell.length_a   1.000
_cell.length_b   1.000
_cell.length_c   1.000
_cell.angle_alpha   90.00
_cell.angle_beta   90.00
_cell.angle_gamma   90.00
#
_symmetry.space_group_name_H-M   'P 1'
#
loop_
_entity.id
_entity.type
_entity.pdbx_description
1 polymer ?
#
loop_
_entity_poly.entity_id
_entity_poly.type
_entity_poly.pdbx_seq_one_letter_code
_entity_poly.pdbx_strand_id
1 'polypeptide(L)'
;MSWRQRREWRQLFREADGPTLAERALAGQLRNSSVRSLAWRFFLGTLPPPLSAWPSHAAAATATYEQLRKEHCRDPSEAADDPEIDLAIAHPLSQHSASPWQSFFEASELRSDIEKDLERLHPGDAFFEQPAVREQMLRILFIWSRINASVSYRQGMHELLAPFVWLITVDAEEAASEATKAAPGEGAVGEAAEDDPVLRALLKKEDVEAASYQAFSALMSSMACWFAPAASAGPGATQDQVSPLLKHCVYIQDKLLRRADPQLHRRLTELEVEPQLYLLRWLRLLFGREFHLVDSCVVWDAIFAFGAPSLAPGAPATPSGAPLELVDFIAVVMLMYVRGDLLSRDYNHVLRRLLKFPPIEDVTFLVERAVKLRRAQTQPARAPASTQVARHPEPKGRAPSASGPLTGGAVGYAKSAVAKVAGMVERQPEPKEAGGHYPKATTNAIAAAALAGKMEVPLQILERRVSGALAIAAPNAPSACTEPLGAQCCDGGKETTVEGTDEEVLRALAELRGIQQVLAEAGGKQ
;
A
#
# COMPACT_ATOMS: atom_id res chain seq x y z
N MET A 1 -34.13 13.13 0.86
CA MET A 1 -32.90 13.67 0.22
C MET A 1 -32.74 15.14 0.56
N SER A 2 -31.52 15.60 0.82
CA SER A 2 -31.25 17.00 1.17
C SER A 2 -31.31 17.93 -0.06
N TRP A 3 -31.66 19.22 0.15
CA TRP A 3 -31.57 20.23 -0.93
C TRP A 3 -30.15 20.31 -1.50
N ARG A 4 -29.15 20.22 -0.61
CA ARG A 4 -27.74 20.22 -0.96
C ARG A 4 -27.38 19.07 -1.90
N GLN A 5 -27.77 17.84 -1.57
CA GLN A 5 -27.57 16.66 -2.41
C GLN A 5 -28.17 16.81 -3.80
N ARG A 6 -29.42 17.29 -3.89
CA ARG A 6 -30.08 17.51 -5.19
C ARG A 6 -29.38 18.57 -6.03
N ARG A 7 -28.87 19.64 -5.40
CA ARG A 7 -28.11 20.68 -6.09
C ARG A 7 -26.76 20.17 -6.58
N GLU A 8 -25.99 19.52 -5.72
CA GLU A 8 -24.68 18.96 -6.08
C GLU A 8 -24.81 17.87 -7.14
N TRP A 9 -25.82 17.01 -7.06
CA TRP A 9 -26.14 16.02 -8.10
C TRP A 9 -26.35 16.65 -9.48
N ARG A 10 -27.17 17.71 -9.57
CA ARG A 10 -27.38 18.43 -10.84
C ARG A 10 -26.08 19.03 -11.36
N GLN A 11 -25.34 19.72 -10.49
CA GLN A 11 -24.09 20.39 -10.84
C GLN A 11 -22.98 19.42 -11.30
N LEU A 12 -22.89 18.25 -10.70
CA LEU A 12 -21.81 17.30 -10.94
C LEU A 12 -22.10 16.34 -12.10
N PHE A 13 -23.36 15.97 -12.31
CA PHE A 13 -23.71 14.91 -13.27
C PHE A 13 -24.60 15.37 -14.42
N ARG A 14 -25.40 16.43 -14.28
CA ARG A 14 -26.36 16.85 -15.31
C ARG A 14 -26.00 18.14 -16.03
N GLU A 15 -25.36 19.08 -15.35
CA GLU A 15 -24.90 20.32 -15.97
C GLU A 15 -23.77 20.02 -16.97
N ALA A 16 -24.03 20.30 -18.25
CA ALA A 16 -23.02 20.18 -19.30
C ALA A 16 -22.09 21.39 -19.36
N ASP A 17 -22.52 22.53 -18.81
CA ASP A 17 -21.78 23.79 -18.81
C ASP A 17 -20.83 23.85 -17.60
N GLY A 18 -19.51 23.81 -17.85
CA GLY A 18 -18.49 24.00 -16.83
C GLY A 18 -17.43 22.89 -16.79
N PRO A 19 -16.62 22.84 -15.72
CA PRO A 19 -15.62 21.80 -15.56
C PRO A 19 -16.28 20.43 -15.38
N THR A 20 -15.73 19.44 -16.07
CA THR A 20 -16.14 18.05 -16.00
C THR A 20 -15.99 17.49 -14.58
N LEU A 21 -16.72 16.42 -14.26
CA LEU A 21 -16.61 15.74 -12.97
C LEU A 21 -15.16 15.35 -12.61
N ALA A 22 -14.39 14.89 -13.61
CA ALA A 22 -12.98 14.55 -13.43
C ALA A 22 -12.12 15.79 -13.13
N GLU A 23 -12.34 16.92 -13.79
CA GLU A 23 -11.61 18.17 -13.51
C GLU A 23 -11.90 18.68 -12.09
N ARG A 24 -13.16 18.57 -11.64
CA ARG A 24 -13.55 18.93 -10.27
C ARG A 24 -12.87 18.04 -9.23
N ALA A 25 -12.81 16.74 -9.48
CA ALA A 25 -12.10 15.77 -8.65
C ALA A 25 -10.59 16.09 -8.56
N LEU A 26 -9.95 16.35 -9.70
CA LEU A 26 -8.53 16.71 -9.77
C LEU A 26 -8.22 18.05 -9.08
N ALA A 27 -9.20 18.95 -8.98
CA ALA A 27 -9.11 20.22 -8.26
C ALA A 27 -9.50 20.11 -6.77
N GLY A 28 -9.77 18.91 -6.26
CA GLY A 28 -10.16 18.69 -4.85
C GLY A 28 -11.56 19.19 -4.48
N GLN A 29 -12.39 19.54 -5.46
CA GLN A 29 -13.71 20.15 -5.23
C GLN A 29 -14.76 19.16 -4.70
N LEU A 30 -14.46 17.86 -4.71
CA LEU A 30 -15.34 16.81 -4.18
C LEU A 30 -15.18 16.58 -2.67
N ARG A 31 -14.21 17.23 -2.00
CA ARG A 31 -13.86 17.00 -0.58
C ARG A 31 -15.07 16.94 0.36
N ASN A 32 -16.02 17.85 0.16
CA ASN A 32 -17.21 17.96 1.01
C ASN A 32 -18.49 17.50 0.29
N SER A 33 -18.42 16.96 -0.92
CA SER A 33 -19.62 16.59 -1.70
C SER A 33 -20.42 15.50 -0.99
N SER A 34 -21.75 15.66 -0.99
CA SER A 34 -22.77 14.77 -0.42
C SER A 34 -23.24 13.67 -1.39
N VAL A 35 -22.61 13.62 -2.57
CA VAL A 35 -22.81 12.62 -3.63
C VAL A 35 -21.46 12.11 -4.16
N ARG A 36 -20.40 12.24 -3.35
CA ARG A 36 -19.02 11.90 -3.71
C ARG A 36 -18.86 10.41 -3.99
N SER A 37 -19.58 9.56 -3.26
CA SER A 37 -19.57 8.11 -3.47
C SER A 37 -20.02 7.72 -4.88
N LEU A 38 -20.96 8.47 -5.47
CA LEU A 38 -21.43 8.25 -6.84
C LEU A 38 -20.35 8.59 -7.86
N ALA A 39 -19.54 9.63 -7.60
CA ALA A 39 -18.40 9.97 -8.45
C ALA A 39 -17.34 8.86 -8.44
N TRP A 40 -17.00 8.32 -7.26
CA TRP A 40 -16.08 7.18 -7.14
C TRP A 40 -16.60 5.96 -7.89
N ARG A 41 -17.87 5.62 -7.70
CA ARG A 41 -18.52 4.50 -8.38
C ARG A 41 -18.52 4.67 -9.90
N PHE A 42 -18.71 5.89 -10.41
CA PHE A 42 -18.58 6.21 -11.82
C PHE A 42 -17.13 6.04 -12.32
N PHE A 43 -16.16 6.64 -11.63
CA PHE A 43 -14.75 6.57 -12.01
C PHE A 43 -14.19 5.14 -12.01
N LEU A 44 -14.61 4.32 -11.06
CA LEU A 44 -14.26 2.90 -10.97
C LEU A 44 -15.05 2.02 -11.96
N GLY A 45 -15.96 2.59 -12.76
CA GLY A 45 -16.71 1.87 -13.78
C GLY A 45 -17.89 1.03 -13.26
N THR A 46 -18.23 1.14 -11.97
CA THR A 46 -19.39 0.41 -11.39
C THR A 46 -20.73 1.05 -11.75
N LEU A 47 -20.72 2.34 -12.14
CA LEU A 47 -21.87 3.08 -12.66
C LEU A 47 -21.51 3.67 -14.03
N PRO A 48 -21.41 2.85 -15.09
CA PRO A 48 -21.02 3.32 -16.40
C PRO A 48 -22.11 4.23 -17.02
N PRO A 49 -21.76 5.14 -17.94
CA PRO A 49 -22.75 5.95 -18.65
C PRO A 49 -23.64 5.07 -19.56
N PRO A 50 -24.89 5.48 -19.85
CA PRO A 50 -25.52 6.75 -19.48
C PRO A 50 -26.09 6.75 -18.05
N LEU A 51 -26.28 7.94 -17.46
CA LEU A 51 -26.84 8.14 -16.12
C LEU A 51 -28.20 7.46 -15.91
N SER A 52 -29.02 7.39 -16.96
CA SER A 52 -30.35 6.74 -16.90
C SER A 52 -30.27 5.24 -16.61
N ALA A 53 -29.14 4.58 -16.90
CA ALA A 53 -28.96 3.16 -16.65
C ALA A 53 -28.44 2.85 -15.23
N TRP A 54 -27.98 3.87 -14.48
CA TRP A 54 -27.38 3.69 -13.17
C TRP A 54 -28.26 2.96 -12.15
N PRO A 55 -29.58 3.23 -12.05
CA PRO A 55 -30.44 2.47 -11.13
C PRO A 55 -30.47 0.97 -11.45
N SER A 56 -30.50 0.61 -12.74
CA SER A 56 -30.47 -0.78 -13.18
C SER A 56 -29.14 -1.45 -12.85
N HIS A 57 -28.01 -0.75 -13.06
CA HIS A 57 -26.69 -1.24 -12.67
C HIS A 57 -26.58 -1.45 -11.16
N ALA A 58 -27.05 -0.50 -10.35
CA ALA A 58 -27.04 -0.62 -8.90
C ALA A 58 -27.94 -1.77 -8.40
N ALA A 59 -29.14 -1.92 -8.96
CA ALA A 59 -30.04 -3.01 -8.61
C ALA A 59 -29.46 -4.38 -8.97
N ALA A 60 -28.89 -4.52 -10.17
CA ALA A 60 -28.22 -5.76 -10.60
C ALA A 60 -27.04 -6.10 -9.69
N ALA A 61 -26.20 -5.11 -9.37
CA ALA A 61 -25.04 -5.32 -8.52
C ALA A 61 -25.43 -5.71 -7.07
N THR A 62 -26.53 -5.17 -6.57
CA THR A 62 -27.12 -5.55 -5.27
C THR A 62 -27.63 -6.98 -5.29
N ALA A 63 -28.37 -7.37 -6.34
CA ALA A 63 -28.84 -8.74 -6.50
C ALA A 63 -27.67 -9.75 -6.58
N THR A 64 -26.62 -9.43 -7.32
CA THR A 64 -25.39 -10.24 -7.38
C THR A 64 -24.74 -10.38 -6.01
N TYR A 65 -24.60 -9.28 -5.26
CA TYR A 65 -24.00 -9.32 -3.93
C TYR A 65 -24.82 -10.16 -2.95
N GLU A 66 -26.15 -10.02 -2.95
CA GLU A 66 -27.03 -10.84 -2.10
C GLU A 66 -26.95 -12.33 -2.46
N GLN A 67 -26.77 -12.66 -3.73
CA GLN A 67 -26.51 -14.04 -4.15
C GLN A 67 -25.18 -14.55 -3.57
N LEU A 68 -24.10 -13.78 -3.71
CA LEU A 68 -22.78 -14.14 -3.16
C LEU A 68 -22.82 -14.29 -1.64
N ARG A 69 -23.56 -13.43 -0.95
CA ARG A 69 -23.78 -13.51 0.49
C ARG A 69 -24.48 -14.81 0.88
N LYS A 70 -25.55 -15.19 0.17
CA LYS A 70 -26.26 -16.46 0.39
C LYS A 70 -25.43 -17.69 0.06
N GLU A 71 -24.47 -17.59 -0.85
CA GLU A 71 -23.58 -18.68 -1.24
C GLU A 71 -22.43 -18.85 -0.24
N HIS A 72 -21.78 -17.75 0.14
CA HIS A 72 -20.54 -17.79 0.89
C HIS A 72 -20.71 -17.63 2.41
N CYS A 73 -21.80 -17.05 2.89
CA CYS A 73 -22.03 -16.81 4.31
C CYS A 73 -23.02 -17.81 4.97
N ARG A 74 -23.30 -18.97 4.35
CA ARG A 74 -24.14 -20.02 4.97
C ARG A 74 -23.57 -20.53 6.27
N ASP A 75 -24.45 -20.85 7.21
CA ASP A 75 -24.06 -21.55 8.42
C ASP A 75 -23.66 -23.00 8.07
N PRO A 76 -22.55 -23.52 8.61
CA PRO A 76 -22.12 -24.89 8.37
C PRO A 76 -23.11 -25.94 8.86
N SER A 77 -23.90 -25.63 9.89
CA SER A 77 -24.96 -26.53 10.36
C SER A 77 -26.03 -26.73 9.28
N GLU A 78 -26.44 -25.64 8.62
CA GLU A 78 -27.35 -25.68 7.48
C GLU A 78 -26.73 -26.37 6.26
N ALA A 79 -25.42 -26.28 6.08
CA ALA A 79 -24.71 -26.95 4.99
C ALA A 79 -24.47 -28.46 5.26
N ALA A 80 -24.31 -28.87 6.52
CA ALA A 80 -24.14 -30.26 6.91
C ALA A 80 -25.46 -31.05 6.90
N ASP A 81 -26.60 -30.35 7.00
CA ASP A 81 -27.95 -30.92 6.86
C ASP A 81 -28.40 -31.12 5.40
N ASP A 82 -27.55 -30.79 4.41
CA ASP A 82 -27.83 -31.00 2.99
C ASP A 82 -27.85 -32.51 2.66
N PRO A 83 -29.01 -33.07 2.21
CA PRO A 83 -29.16 -34.50 1.97
C PRO A 83 -28.30 -35.04 0.81
N GLU A 84 -27.69 -34.17 0.00
CA GLU A 84 -26.77 -34.59 -1.07
C GLU A 84 -25.33 -34.84 -0.58
N ILE A 85 -24.98 -34.45 0.65
CA ILE A 85 -23.63 -34.61 1.20
C ILE A 85 -23.55 -35.90 2.03
N ASP A 86 -22.61 -36.77 1.69
CA ASP A 86 -22.37 -38.00 2.45
C ASP A 86 -22.04 -37.68 3.92
N LEU A 87 -22.78 -38.26 4.86
CA LEU A 87 -22.60 -38.13 6.31
C LEU A 87 -21.18 -38.48 6.76
N ALA A 88 -20.46 -39.36 6.03
CA ALA A 88 -19.06 -39.67 6.31
C ALA A 88 -18.10 -38.52 5.97
N ILE A 89 -18.50 -37.63 5.06
CA ILE A 89 -17.77 -36.42 4.63
C ILE A 89 -18.21 -35.20 5.45
N ALA A 90 -19.47 -35.17 5.88
CA ALA A 90 -20.11 -34.10 6.66
C ALA A 90 -19.82 -34.13 8.18
N HIS A 91 -18.72 -34.76 8.63
CA HIS A 91 -18.35 -34.78 10.05
C HIS A 91 -17.25 -33.74 10.39
N PRO A 92 -17.29 -33.06 11.56
CA PRO A 92 -16.32 -32.05 12.01
C PRO A 92 -14.84 -32.45 12.04
N LEU A 93 -14.55 -33.75 11.98
CA LEU A 93 -13.18 -34.29 12.04
C LEU A 93 -12.72 -34.86 10.68
N SER A 94 -13.54 -34.70 9.63
CA SER A 94 -13.18 -35.17 8.29
C SER A 94 -11.97 -34.39 7.77
N GLN A 95 -10.94 -35.12 7.34
CA GLN A 95 -9.77 -34.54 6.67
C GLN A 95 -9.97 -34.41 5.15
N HIS A 96 -11.18 -34.66 4.66
CA HIS A 96 -11.50 -34.64 3.24
C HIS A 96 -11.68 -33.20 2.75
N SER A 97 -11.01 -32.82 1.66
CA SER A 97 -11.06 -31.46 1.06
C SER A 97 -12.46 -31.01 0.65
N ALA A 98 -13.34 -31.96 0.34
CA ALA A 98 -14.76 -31.69 0.06
C ALA A 98 -15.64 -31.66 1.33
N SER A 99 -15.06 -31.74 2.52
CA SER A 99 -15.83 -31.66 3.77
C SER A 99 -16.36 -30.24 3.99
N PRO A 100 -17.67 -30.08 4.28
CA PRO A 100 -18.23 -28.80 4.72
C PRO A 100 -17.47 -28.20 5.91
N TRP A 101 -16.92 -29.05 6.77
CA TRP A 101 -16.20 -28.65 7.97
C TRP A 101 -14.79 -28.12 7.69
N GLN A 102 -14.06 -28.66 6.71
CA GLN A 102 -12.78 -28.08 6.32
C GLN A 102 -12.95 -26.69 5.70
N SER A 103 -13.91 -26.55 4.79
CA SER A 103 -14.31 -25.25 4.25
C SER A 103 -14.77 -24.29 5.36
N PHE A 104 -15.38 -24.81 6.43
CA PHE A 104 -15.76 -24.01 7.60
C PHE A 104 -14.58 -23.60 8.49
N PHE A 105 -13.62 -24.49 8.75
CA PHE A 105 -12.43 -24.13 9.54
C PHE A 105 -11.58 -23.09 8.82
N GLU A 106 -11.32 -23.26 7.52
CA GLU A 106 -10.64 -22.26 6.70
C GLU A 106 -11.42 -20.94 6.67
N ALA A 107 -12.76 -21.01 6.59
CA ALA A 107 -13.61 -19.82 6.69
C ALA A 107 -13.53 -19.15 8.06
N SER A 108 -13.39 -19.93 9.14
CA SER A 108 -13.31 -19.42 10.52
C SER A 108 -11.97 -18.76 10.79
N GLU A 109 -10.86 -19.34 10.33
CA GLU A 109 -9.54 -18.73 10.42
C GLU A 109 -9.48 -17.43 9.62
N LEU A 110 -9.96 -17.44 8.37
CA LEU A 110 -10.05 -16.26 7.52
C LEU A 110 -10.87 -15.14 8.17
N ARG A 111 -12.03 -15.47 8.77
CA ARG A 111 -12.85 -14.50 9.51
C ARG A 111 -12.10 -13.93 10.70
N SER A 112 -11.48 -14.79 11.50
CA SER A 112 -10.71 -14.37 12.69
C SER A 112 -9.59 -13.41 12.33
N ASP A 113 -8.88 -13.65 11.22
CA ASP A 113 -7.82 -12.76 10.77
C ASP A 113 -8.33 -11.39 10.29
N ILE A 114 -9.47 -11.37 9.59
CA ILE A 114 -10.13 -10.12 9.21
C ILE A 114 -10.63 -9.36 10.44
N GLU A 115 -11.26 -10.04 11.40
CA GLU A 115 -11.78 -9.45 12.64
C GLU A 115 -10.68 -8.74 13.44
N LYS A 116 -9.54 -9.41 13.66
CA LYS A 116 -8.39 -8.83 14.39
C LYS A 116 -7.90 -7.52 13.77
N ASP A 117 -7.92 -7.43 12.45
CA ASP A 117 -7.51 -6.23 11.71
C ASP A 117 -8.58 -5.13 11.78
N LEU A 118 -9.88 -5.49 11.69
CA LEU A 118 -11.00 -4.55 11.83
C LEU A 118 -11.10 -3.96 13.24
N GLU A 119 -10.75 -4.72 14.28
CA GLU A 119 -10.69 -4.21 15.66
C GLU A 119 -9.66 -3.09 15.84
N ARG A 120 -8.60 -3.09 15.02
CA ARG A 120 -7.50 -2.11 15.08
C ARG A 120 -7.66 -0.98 14.07
N LEU A 121 -8.67 -1.01 13.22
CA LEU A 121 -8.94 0.00 12.20
C LEU A 121 -9.48 1.28 12.86
N HIS A 122 -8.79 2.40 12.66
CA HIS A 122 -9.17 3.74 13.16
C HIS A 122 -9.63 3.75 14.63
N PRO A 123 -8.75 3.41 15.60
CA PRO A 123 -9.13 3.34 17.01
C PRO A 123 -9.58 4.72 17.53
N GLY A 124 -10.71 4.77 18.24
CA GLY A 124 -11.34 5.99 18.73
C GLY A 124 -12.28 6.67 17.73
N ASP A 125 -12.43 6.15 16.51
CA ASP A 125 -13.40 6.66 15.54
C ASP A 125 -14.77 5.98 15.74
N ALA A 126 -15.75 6.78 16.17
CA ALA A 126 -17.10 6.30 16.49
C ALA A 126 -17.85 5.67 15.31
N PHE A 127 -17.42 5.91 14.06
CA PHE A 127 -17.99 5.24 12.90
C PHE A 127 -17.48 3.80 12.79
N PHE A 128 -16.17 3.60 12.79
CA PHE A 128 -15.54 2.28 12.61
C PHE A 128 -15.64 1.37 13.84
N GLU A 129 -15.96 1.93 15.00
CA GLU A 129 -16.23 1.18 16.23
C GLU A 129 -17.63 0.56 16.26
N GLN A 130 -18.54 0.95 15.36
CA GLN A 130 -19.90 0.41 15.34
C GLN A 130 -19.88 -1.09 14.96
N PRO A 131 -20.50 -1.97 15.76
CA PRO A 131 -20.55 -3.40 15.46
C PRO A 131 -21.15 -3.69 14.07
N ALA A 132 -22.20 -2.96 13.68
CA ALA A 132 -22.83 -3.11 12.38
C ALA A 132 -21.88 -2.79 11.21
N VAL A 133 -21.05 -1.75 11.34
CA VAL A 133 -20.06 -1.37 10.32
C VAL A 133 -18.95 -2.42 10.24
N ARG A 134 -18.46 -2.91 11.38
CA ARG A 134 -17.44 -3.99 11.41
C ARG A 134 -17.95 -5.28 10.80
N GLU A 135 -19.18 -5.67 11.13
CA GLU A 135 -19.81 -6.87 10.58
C GLU A 135 -20.00 -6.75 9.06
N GLN A 136 -20.43 -5.58 8.58
CA GLN A 136 -20.54 -5.27 7.15
C GLN A 136 -19.17 -5.38 6.45
N MET A 137 -18.13 -4.77 7.00
CA MET A 137 -16.78 -4.84 6.44
C MET A 137 -16.22 -6.26 6.44
N LEU A 138 -16.45 -7.01 7.52
CA LEU A 138 -16.07 -8.41 7.65
C LEU A 138 -16.69 -9.25 6.53
N ARG A 139 -18.01 -9.13 6.33
CA ARG A 139 -18.71 -9.86 5.25
C ARG A 139 -18.18 -9.51 3.87
N ILE A 140 -17.98 -8.23 3.57
CA ILE A 140 -17.42 -7.77 2.29
C ILE A 140 -16.04 -8.40 2.04
N LEU A 141 -15.12 -8.28 2.99
CA LEU A 141 -13.74 -8.80 2.87
C LEU A 141 -13.73 -10.33 2.79
N PHE A 142 -14.57 -10.99 3.57
CA PHE A 142 -14.69 -12.44 3.59
C PHE A 142 -15.19 -12.97 2.23
N ILE A 143 -16.30 -12.42 1.71
CA ILE A 143 -16.85 -12.80 0.41
C ILE A 143 -15.83 -12.57 -0.70
N TRP A 144 -15.21 -11.38 -0.72
CA TRP A 144 -14.20 -11.06 -1.74
C TRP A 144 -13.02 -12.04 -1.71
N SER A 145 -12.52 -12.36 -0.51
CA SER A 145 -11.39 -13.27 -0.31
C SER A 145 -11.68 -14.70 -0.77
N ARG A 146 -12.91 -15.19 -0.55
CA ARG A 146 -13.34 -16.52 -1.03
C ARG A 146 -13.42 -16.58 -2.55
N ILE A 147 -13.94 -15.55 -3.19
CA ILE A 147 -14.05 -15.48 -4.65
C ILE A 147 -12.65 -15.36 -5.29
N ASN A 148 -11.74 -14.65 -4.62
CA ASN A 148 -10.39 -14.36 -5.11
C ASN A 148 -9.34 -15.18 -4.36
N ALA A 149 -9.55 -16.49 -4.24
CA ALA A 149 -8.72 -17.40 -3.42
C ALA A 149 -7.21 -17.36 -3.73
N SER A 150 -6.82 -16.99 -4.96
CA SER A 150 -5.41 -16.85 -5.34
C SER A 150 -4.66 -15.77 -4.57
N VAL A 151 -5.36 -14.70 -4.19
CA VAL A 151 -4.82 -13.61 -3.35
C VAL A 151 -5.29 -13.78 -1.91
N SER A 152 -6.58 -14.12 -1.75
CA SER A 152 -7.34 -14.16 -0.50
C SER A 152 -7.18 -12.87 0.30
N TYR A 153 -7.59 -12.86 1.56
CA TYR A 153 -7.41 -11.72 2.44
C TYR A 153 -5.93 -11.49 2.71
N ARG A 154 -5.52 -10.22 2.66
CA ARG A 154 -4.19 -9.78 3.04
C ARG A 154 -4.30 -8.52 3.89
N GLN A 155 -3.50 -8.45 4.95
CA GLN A 155 -3.47 -7.27 5.80
C GLN A 155 -3.26 -5.98 4.97
N GLY A 156 -4.06 -4.97 5.28
CA GLY A 156 -4.17 -3.70 4.54
C GLY A 156 -5.41 -3.60 3.64
N MET A 157 -6.04 -4.72 3.27
CA MET A 157 -7.27 -4.69 2.46
C MET A 157 -8.45 -4.08 3.21
N HIS A 158 -8.53 -4.25 4.54
CA HIS A 158 -9.52 -3.59 5.38
C HIS A 158 -9.38 -2.06 5.37
N GLU A 159 -8.15 -1.53 5.31
CA GLU A 159 -7.88 -0.10 5.18
C GLU A 159 -8.27 0.43 3.79
N LEU A 160 -8.17 -0.40 2.74
CA LEU A 160 -8.65 -0.03 1.41
C LEU A 160 -10.18 -0.01 1.32
N LEU A 161 -10.85 -0.91 2.05
CA LEU A 161 -12.32 -0.96 2.11
C LEU A 161 -12.92 0.19 2.92
N ALA A 162 -12.26 0.60 4.01
CA ALA A 162 -12.77 1.56 4.98
C ALA A 162 -13.32 2.86 4.35
N PRO A 163 -12.61 3.55 3.43
CA PRO A 163 -13.11 4.77 2.81
C PRO A 163 -14.39 4.57 1.99
N PHE A 164 -14.57 3.42 1.34
CA PHE A 164 -15.78 3.12 0.57
C PHE A 164 -17.00 2.95 1.48
N VAL A 165 -16.87 2.17 2.55
CA VAL A 165 -17.96 1.93 3.51
C VAL A 165 -18.33 3.23 4.20
N TRP A 166 -17.34 4.00 4.67
CA TRP A 166 -17.57 5.30 5.29
C TRP A 166 -18.31 6.26 4.35
N LEU A 167 -17.77 6.48 3.14
CA LEU A 167 -18.31 7.50 2.24
C LEU A 167 -19.71 7.15 1.70
N ILE A 168 -19.94 5.88 1.34
CA ILE A 168 -21.25 5.42 0.85
C ILE A 168 -22.29 5.49 1.97
N THR A 169 -21.92 5.15 3.21
CA THR A 169 -22.82 5.25 4.36
C THR A 169 -23.20 6.70 4.63
N VAL A 170 -22.23 7.61 4.67
CA VAL A 170 -22.48 9.05 4.92
C VAL A 170 -23.43 9.64 3.87
N ASP A 171 -23.19 9.37 2.58
CA ASP A 171 -24.05 9.87 1.50
C ASP A 171 -25.49 9.30 1.61
N ALA A 172 -25.64 8.01 1.96
CA ALA A 172 -26.95 7.37 2.14
C ALA A 172 -27.69 7.87 3.40
N GLU A 173 -26.98 8.12 4.49
CA GLU A 173 -27.58 8.63 5.74
C GLU A 173 -28.03 10.09 5.62
N GLU A 174 -27.29 10.93 4.90
CA GLU A 174 -27.74 12.29 4.58
C GLU A 174 -29.03 12.25 3.73
N ALA A 175 -29.10 11.31 2.77
CA ALA A 175 -30.28 11.13 1.93
C ALA A 175 -31.53 10.72 2.73
N ALA A 176 -31.35 9.81 3.69
CA ALA A 176 -32.40 9.29 4.56
C ALA A 176 -32.88 10.32 5.60
N SER A 177 -31.96 11.01 6.27
CA SER A 177 -32.26 11.93 7.39
C SER A 177 -33.20 13.07 7.00
N GLU A 178 -33.09 13.57 5.76
CA GLU A 178 -33.94 14.66 5.29
C GLU A 178 -35.30 14.18 4.74
N ALA A 179 -35.42 12.90 4.38
CA ALA A 179 -36.71 12.32 3.98
C ALA A 179 -37.68 12.28 5.17
N THR A 180 -37.18 12.02 6.38
CA THR A 180 -37.97 11.97 7.62
C THR A 180 -38.46 13.34 8.07
N LYS A 181 -37.74 14.43 7.76
CA LYS A 181 -38.12 15.81 8.12
C LYS A 181 -39.18 16.43 7.20
N ALA A 182 -39.45 15.83 6.04
CA ALA A 182 -40.30 16.40 4.99
C ALA A 182 -41.79 15.97 5.06
N ALA A 183 -42.24 15.35 6.15
CA ALA A 183 -43.65 14.99 6.38
C ALA A 183 -44.49 16.17 6.94
N PRO A 184 -45.82 16.20 6.74
CA PRO A 184 -46.52 17.35 6.16
C PRO A 184 -46.96 18.40 7.19
N GLY A 185 -46.36 19.58 7.11
CA GLY A 185 -46.82 20.76 7.84
C GLY A 185 -46.08 22.00 7.37
N GLU A 186 -46.79 22.83 6.61
CA GLU A 186 -46.55 24.27 6.46
C GLU A 186 -45.36 24.72 5.59
N GLY A 187 -45.70 25.11 4.35
CA GLY A 187 -45.24 26.38 3.78
C GLY A 187 -43.78 26.50 3.36
N ALA A 188 -43.41 25.88 2.24
CA ALA A 188 -42.26 26.32 1.45
C ALA A 188 -42.70 26.54 0.00
N VAL A 189 -43.21 27.74 -0.26
CA VAL A 189 -43.33 28.29 -1.62
C VAL A 189 -41.93 28.70 -2.06
N GLY A 190 -41.24 27.82 -2.79
CA GLY A 190 -39.91 28.09 -3.33
C GLY A 190 -39.34 26.84 -3.99
N GLU A 191 -39.47 26.77 -5.32
CA GLU A 191 -38.98 25.71 -6.21
C GLU A 191 -39.16 24.28 -5.68
N ALA A 192 -40.30 23.67 -6.01
CA ALA A 192 -40.48 22.22 -6.01
C ALA A 192 -39.48 21.57 -6.99
N ALA A 193 -38.21 21.48 -6.60
CA ALA A 193 -37.17 20.84 -7.38
C ALA A 193 -37.43 19.33 -7.36
N GLU A 194 -37.79 18.82 -8.54
CA GLU A 194 -38.09 17.42 -8.80
C GLU A 194 -37.13 16.47 -8.07
N ASP A 195 -37.75 15.57 -7.34
CA ASP A 195 -37.07 14.60 -6.51
C ASP A 195 -36.55 13.48 -7.46
N ASP A 196 -35.31 13.63 -7.94
CA ASP A 196 -34.72 12.85 -9.04
C ASP A 196 -34.77 11.33 -8.77
N PRO A 197 -35.49 10.54 -9.59
CA PRO A 197 -35.66 9.12 -9.37
C PRO A 197 -34.36 8.33 -9.47
N VAL A 198 -33.40 8.78 -10.28
CA VAL A 198 -32.08 8.13 -10.40
C VAL A 198 -31.31 8.28 -9.10
N LEU A 199 -31.22 9.52 -8.59
CA LEU A 199 -30.48 9.81 -7.37
C LEU A 199 -31.08 9.07 -6.17
N ARG A 200 -32.42 9.06 -6.04
CA ARG A 200 -33.12 8.33 -4.97
C ARG A 200 -32.85 6.82 -5.02
N ALA A 201 -32.78 6.25 -6.23
CA ALA A 201 -32.53 4.83 -6.39
C ALA A 201 -31.10 4.41 -5.99
N LEU A 202 -30.14 5.35 -5.94
CA LEU A 202 -28.72 5.07 -5.73
C LEU A 202 -28.23 5.25 -4.29
N LEU A 203 -28.93 6.05 -3.48
CA LEU A 203 -28.51 6.42 -2.11
C LEU A 203 -29.38 5.75 -1.03
N LYS A 204 -29.72 4.47 -1.23
CA LYS A 204 -30.47 3.68 -0.26
C LYS A 204 -29.55 3.11 0.82
N LYS A 205 -30.00 3.12 2.07
CA LYS A 205 -29.22 2.60 3.20
C LYS A 205 -29.03 1.09 3.10
N GLU A 206 -29.99 0.39 2.52
CA GLU A 206 -29.96 -1.07 2.36
C GLU A 206 -28.91 -1.52 1.32
N ASP A 207 -28.59 -0.65 0.35
CA ASP A 207 -27.69 -0.96 -0.75
C ASP A 207 -26.22 -0.62 -0.42
N VAL A 208 -25.93 -0.06 0.77
CA VAL A 208 -24.57 0.41 1.15
C VAL A 208 -23.56 -0.73 1.07
N GLU A 209 -23.87 -1.90 1.65
CA GLU A 209 -22.94 -3.04 1.68
C GLU A 209 -22.61 -3.55 0.29
N ALA A 210 -23.63 -3.74 -0.54
CA ALA A 210 -23.48 -4.15 -1.93
C ALA A 210 -22.67 -3.12 -2.73
N ALA A 211 -22.98 -1.83 -2.59
CA ALA A 211 -22.26 -0.77 -3.28
C ALA A 211 -20.78 -0.69 -2.86
N SER A 212 -20.49 -0.85 -1.57
CA SER A 212 -19.12 -0.90 -1.04
C SER A 212 -18.37 -2.13 -1.56
N TYR A 213 -18.98 -3.31 -1.57
CA TYR A 213 -18.38 -4.52 -2.15
C TYR A 213 -18.01 -4.31 -3.63
N GLN A 214 -18.89 -3.70 -4.41
CA GLN A 214 -18.66 -3.49 -5.85
C GLN A 214 -17.55 -2.47 -6.11
N ALA A 215 -17.55 -1.36 -5.38
CA ALA A 215 -16.48 -0.35 -5.49
C ALA A 215 -15.13 -0.92 -5.06
N PHE A 216 -15.09 -1.67 -3.95
CA PHE A 216 -13.89 -2.37 -3.49
C PHE A 216 -13.42 -3.41 -4.51
N SER A 217 -14.31 -4.21 -5.07
CA SER A 217 -13.99 -5.23 -6.08
C SER A 217 -13.42 -4.60 -7.36
N ALA A 218 -13.97 -3.46 -7.79
CA ALA A 218 -13.47 -2.70 -8.92
C ALA A 218 -12.05 -2.17 -8.66
N LEU A 219 -11.78 -1.64 -7.47
CA LEU A 219 -10.43 -1.24 -7.07
C LEU A 219 -9.46 -2.44 -7.07
N MET A 220 -9.87 -3.53 -6.43
CA MET A 220 -9.04 -4.72 -6.30
C MET A 220 -8.76 -5.40 -7.65
N SER A 221 -9.63 -5.22 -8.66
CA SER A 221 -9.34 -5.68 -10.03
C SER A 221 -8.05 -5.06 -10.60
N SER A 222 -7.68 -3.85 -10.13
CA SER A 222 -6.43 -3.19 -10.50
C SER A 222 -5.29 -3.46 -9.51
N MET A 223 -5.59 -3.64 -8.23
CA MET A 223 -4.58 -3.73 -7.16
C MET A 223 -4.25 -5.15 -6.69
N ALA A 224 -5.06 -6.17 -7.00
CA ALA A 224 -4.89 -7.53 -6.45
C ALA A 224 -3.50 -8.11 -6.70
N CYS A 225 -2.89 -7.80 -7.83
CA CYS A 225 -1.52 -8.23 -8.15
C CYS A 225 -0.45 -7.64 -7.21
N TRP A 226 -0.72 -6.53 -6.53
CA TRP A 226 0.16 -5.93 -5.52
C TRP A 226 0.09 -6.65 -4.17
N PHE A 227 -0.93 -7.48 -3.96
CA PHE A 227 -1.12 -8.32 -2.77
C PHE A 227 -0.70 -9.77 -2.99
N ALA A 228 -0.42 -10.17 -4.23
CA ALA A 228 0.03 -11.52 -4.56
C ALA A 228 1.35 -11.84 -3.84
N PRO A 229 1.48 -13.05 -3.25
CA PRO A 229 2.74 -13.47 -2.65
C PRO A 229 3.85 -13.48 -3.70
N ALA A 230 5.08 -13.16 -3.28
CA ALA A 230 6.24 -13.45 -4.12
C ALA A 230 6.24 -14.96 -4.39
N ALA A 231 6.33 -15.37 -5.67
CA ALA A 231 6.37 -16.78 -6.02
C ALA A 231 7.43 -17.47 -5.16
N SER A 232 7.07 -18.53 -4.45
CA SER A 232 7.91 -19.22 -3.48
C SER A 232 9.28 -19.53 -4.10
N ALA A 233 10.29 -18.79 -3.64
CA ALA A 233 11.66 -18.89 -4.12
C ALA A 233 12.26 -20.21 -3.64
N GLY A 234 12.23 -21.22 -4.51
CA GLY A 234 13.12 -22.37 -4.38
C GLY A 234 14.59 -21.94 -4.56
N PRO A 235 15.56 -22.77 -4.16
CA PRO A 235 16.98 -22.48 -4.38
C PRO A 235 17.25 -22.40 -5.90
N GLY A 236 17.40 -21.19 -6.44
CA GLY A 236 17.56 -20.93 -7.88
C GLY A 236 16.62 -19.88 -8.48
N ALA A 237 15.88 -19.13 -7.66
CA ALA A 237 14.97 -18.07 -8.11
C ALA A 237 15.58 -17.11 -9.15
N THR A 238 14.96 -17.04 -10.33
CA THR A 238 15.29 -16.09 -11.40
C THR A 238 14.66 -14.71 -11.12
N GLN A 239 15.12 -13.67 -11.82
CA GLN A 239 14.63 -12.27 -11.70
C GLN A 239 13.10 -12.11 -11.83
N ASP A 240 12.41 -13.09 -12.42
CA ASP A 240 10.96 -13.04 -12.60
C ASP A 240 10.14 -13.31 -11.33
N GLN A 241 10.73 -13.84 -10.26
CA GLN A 241 10.00 -14.21 -9.02
C GLN A 241 9.82 -13.06 -8.01
N VAL A 242 10.32 -11.85 -8.32
CA VAL A 242 10.15 -10.67 -7.47
C VAL A 242 8.70 -10.16 -7.53
N SER A 243 8.10 -9.87 -6.37
CA SER A 243 6.72 -9.34 -6.27
C SER A 243 6.48 -8.17 -7.24
N PRO A 244 5.34 -8.13 -7.97
CA PRO A 244 5.03 -7.05 -8.90
C PRO A 244 5.13 -5.66 -8.25
N LEU A 245 4.68 -5.53 -7.00
CA LEU A 245 4.74 -4.27 -6.27
C LEU A 245 6.18 -3.82 -6.00
N LEU A 246 7.09 -4.75 -5.72
CA LEU A 246 8.50 -4.44 -5.51
C LEU A 246 9.16 -3.96 -6.81
N LYS A 247 8.84 -4.59 -7.95
CA LYS A 247 9.27 -4.09 -9.28
C LYS A 247 8.74 -2.67 -9.53
N HIS A 248 7.51 -2.39 -9.11
CA HIS A 248 6.87 -1.07 -9.21
C HIS A 248 7.58 -0.01 -8.34
N CYS A 249 7.94 -0.34 -7.10
CA CYS A 249 8.70 0.55 -6.21
C CYS A 249 10.04 0.96 -6.83
N VAL A 250 10.78 -0.01 -7.39
CA VAL A 250 12.05 0.24 -8.10
C VAL A 250 11.81 1.13 -9.32
N TYR A 251 10.75 0.87 -10.10
CA TYR A 251 10.41 1.71 -11.24
C TYR A 251 10.18 3.18 -10.86
N ILE A 252 9.42 3.44 -9.78
CA ILE A 252 9.17 4.80 -9.30
C ILE A 252 10.48 5.52 -8.93
N GLN A 253 11.35 4.89 -8.13
CA GLN A 253 12.61 5.53 -7.73
C GLN A 253 13.61 5.65 -8.88
N ASP A 254 13.90 4.56 -9.60
CA ASP A 254 14.99 4.54 -10.59
C ASP A 254 14.63 5.09 -11.96
N LYS A 255 13.33 5.21 -12.29
CA LYS A 255 12.87 5.78 -13.56
C LYS A 255 12.17 7.11 -13.37
N LEU A 256 11.09 7.14 -12.59
CA LEU A 256 10.26 8.34 -12.51
C LEU A 256 10.91 9.45 -11.69
N LEU A 257 11.40 9.14 -10.48
CA LEU A 257 12.11 10.10 -9.65
C LEU A 257 13.41 10.55 -10.31
N ARG A 258 14.19 9.62 -10.90
CA ARG A 258 15.41 10.00 -11.64
C ARG A 258 15.12 11.01 -12.76
N ARG A 259 13.99 10.89 -13.45
CA ARG A 259 13.60 11.83 -14.51
C ARG A 259 13.09 13.16 -13.95
N ALA A 260 12.38 13.14 -12.82
CA ALA A 260 11.80 14.32 -12.19
C ALA A 260 12.82 15.14 -11.38
N ASP A 261 13.68 14.48 -10.60
CA ASP A 261 14.73 15.07 -9.77
C ASP A 261 15.95 14.11 -9.70
N PRO A 262 16.90 14.22 -10.65
CA PRO A 262 18.10 13.38 -10.68
C PRO A 262 18.98 13.52 -9.44
N GLN A 263 19.00 14.70 -8.80
CA GLN A 263 19.81 14.95 -7.63
C GLN A 263 19.27 14.18 -6.42
N LEU A 264 17.94 14.22 -6.23
CA LEU A 264 17.28 13.47 -5.17
C LEU A 264 17.41 11.95 -5.38
N HIS A 265 17.22 11.47 -6.61
CA HIS A 265 17.44 10.06 -6.96
C HIS A 265 18.87 9.60 -6.60
N ARG A 266 19.88 10.37 -7.04
CA ARG A 266 21.28 10.08 -6.76
C ARG A 266 21.54 10.00 -5.26
N ARG A 267 20.98 10.94 -4.49
CA ARG A 267 21.15 10.95 -3.03
C ARG A 267 20.58 9.69 -2.36
N LEU A 268 19.36 9.28 -2.73
CA LEU A 268 18.75 8.07 -2.17
C LEU A 268 19.55 6.82 -2.54
N THR A 269 20.13 6.78 -3.75
CA THR A 269 21.01 5.70 -4.20
C THR A 269 22.34 5.68 -3.43
N GLU A 270 22.97 6.84 -3.22
CA GLU A 270 24.22 6.97 -2.45
C GLU A 270 24.04 6.60 -0.98
N LEU A 271 22.86 6.86 -0.41
CA LEU A 271 22.50 6.43 0.95
C LEU A 271 22.04 4.97 1.01
N GLU A 272 21.97 4.26 -0.12
CA GLU A 272 21.47 2.88 -0.20
C GLU A 272 20.05 2.75 0.41
N VAL A 273 19.21 3.78 0.25
CA VAL A 273 17.81 3.73 0.69
C VAL A 273 17.01 2.95 -0.34
N GLU A 274 16.63 1.74 0.04
CA GLU A 274 15.85 0.88 -0.83
C GLU A 274 14.40 1.38 -0.95
N PRO A 275 13.84 1.44 -2.18
CA PRO A 275 12.52 2.03 -2.43
C PRO A 275 11.39 1.33 -1.68
N GLN A 276 11.48 0.01 -1.47
CA GLN A 276 10.44 -0.76 -0.80
C GLN A 276 10.25 -0.40 0.68
N LEU A 277 11.25 0.21 1.32
CA LEU A 277 11.16 0.58 2.74
C LEU A 277 10.06 1.62 2.98
N TYR A 278 9.74 2.45 1.99
CA TYR A 278 8.73 3.50 2.11
C TYR A 278 7.60 3.35 1.07
N LEU A 279 7.92 3.00 -0.20
CA LEU A 279 6.90 2.91 -1.25
C LEU A 279 5.95 1.73 -1.06
N LEU A 280 6.40 0.61 -0.48
CA LEU A 280 5.56 -0.59 -0.40
C LEU A 280 4.25 -0.30 0.35
N ARG A 281 4.34 0.39 1.49
CA ARG A 281 3.17 0.82 2.26
C ARG A 281 2.36 1.90 1.55
N TRP A 282 3.04 2.91 0.99
CA TRP A 282 2.38 4.04 0.32
C TRP A 282 1.49 3.57 -0.83
N LEU A 283 2.01 2.68 -1.68
CA LEU A 283 1.30 2.17 -2.84
C LEU A 283 0.21 1.16 -2.46
N ARG A 284 0.54 0.20 -1.59
CA ARG A 284 -0.39 -0.87 -1.18
C ARG A 284 -1.65 -0.34 -0.48
N LEU A 285 -1.53 0.79 0.22
CA LEU A 285 -2.63 1.41 0.95
C LEU A 285 -3.13 2.71 0.31
N LEU A 286 -2.69 3.02 -0.93
CA LEU A 286 -3.00 4.26 -1.63
C LEU A 286 -2.88 5.51 -0.73
N PHE A 287 -1.76 5.59 -0.01
CA PHE A 287 -1.41 6.68 0.91
C PHE A 287 -2.33 6.84 2.13
N GLY A 288 -3.22 5.87 2.41
CA GLY A 288 -4.15 5.91 3.55
C GLY A 288 -3.51 6.01 4.93
N ARG A 289 -2.21 5.68 5.06
CA ARG A 289 -1.44 5.85 6.30
C ARG A 289 -0.57 7.11 6.34
N GLU A 290 -0.46 7.84 5.23
CA GLU A 290 0.31 9.08 5.15
C GLU A 290 -0.57 10.31 5.34
N PHE A 291 -1.88 10.16 5.10
CA PHE A 291 -2.87 11.23 5.21
C PHE A 291 -4.03 10.80 6.12
N HIS A 292 -4.73 11.78 6.71
CA HIS A 292 -5.97 11.52 7.42
C HIS A 292 -7.06 11.07 6.44
N LEU A 293 -8.05 10.31 6.91
CA LEU A 293 -9.09 9.70 6.06
C LEU A 293 -9.71 10.68 5.05
N VAL A 294 -10.10 11.87 5.50
CA VAL A 294 -10.71 12.90 4.63
C VAL A 294 -9.75 13.37 3.53
N ASP A 295 -8.46 13.55 3.86
CA ASP A 295 -7.41 13.92 2.91
C ASP A 295 -7.08 12.76 1.96
N SER A 296 -7.03 11.52 2.47
CA SER A 296 -6.89 10.31 1.66
C SER A 296 -8.01 10.22 0.63
N CYS A 297 -9.25 10.49 1.02
CA CYS A 297 -10.36 10.55 0.07
C CYS A 297 -10.12 11.61 -1.03
N VAL A 298 -9.54 12.77 -0.72
CA VAL A 298 -9.26 13.82 -1.74
C VAL A 298 -8.20 13.35 -2.72
N VAL A 299 -7.17 12.67 -2.22
CA VAL A 299 -6.17 12.03 -3.07
C VAL A 299 -6.80 10.94 -3.94
N TRP A 300 -7.74 10.16 -3.39
CA TRP A 300 -8.45 9.10 -4.10
C TRP A 300 -9.43 9.63 -5.16
N ASP A 301 -10.09 10.77 -4.93
CA ASP A 301 -10.89 11.46 -5.96
C ASP A 301 -10.06 11.65 -7.22
N ALA A 302 -8.84 12.17 -7.05
CA ALA A 302 -7.93 12.44 -8.13
C ALA A 302 -7.39 11.15 -8.78
N ILE A 303 -7.02 10.14 -7.97
CA ILE A 303 -6.53 8.85 -8.47
C ILE A 303 -7.59 8.18 -9.35
N PHE A 304 -8.84 8.14 -8.92
CA PHE A 304 -9.92 7.49 -9.66
C PHE A 304 -10.36 8.32 -10.87
N ALA A 305 -10.43 9.64 -10.73
CA ALA A 305 -10.79 10.53 -11.84
C ALA A 305 -9.75 10.56 -12.97
N PHE A 306 -8.47 10.30 -12.65
CA PHE A 306 -7.40 10.44 -13.61
C PHE A 306 -7.44 9.36 -14.69
N GLY A 307 -7.84 9.75 -15.90
CA GLY A 307 -8.02 8.82 -17.02
C GLY A 307 -9.41 8.18 -17.07
N ALA A 308 -10.32 8.54 -16.16
CA ALA A 308 -11.70 8.08 -16.15
C ALA A 308 -12.46 8.52 -17.43
N PRO A 309 -13.52 7.78 -17.81
CA PRO A 309 -14.38 8.18 -18.91
C PRO A 309 -15.07 9.52 -18.63
N SER A 310 -15.42 10.26 -19.69
CA SER A 310 -16.25 11.45 -19.59
C SER A 310 -17.73 11.09 -19.67
N LEU A 311 -18.57 11.81 -18.91
CA LEU A 311 -20.04 11.73 -19.03
C LEU A 311 -20.57 12.41 -20.29
N ALA A 312 -19.76 13.24 -20.97
CA ALA A 312 -20.20 13.97 -22.15
C ALA A 312 -20.35 13.06 -23.39
N PRO A 313 -21.49 13.09 -24.10
CA PRO A 313 -21.69 12.31 -25.32
C PRO A 313 -20.65 12.66 -26.39
N GLY A 314 -19.99 11.65 -26.97
CA GLY A 314 -19.02 11.83 -28.05
C GLY A 314 -17.66 12.39 -27.61
N ALA A 315 -17.39 12.48 -26.30
CA ALA A 315 -16.04 12.75 -25.82
C ALA A 315 -15.09 11.67 -26.37
N PRO A 316 -13.92 12.04 -26.93
CA PRO A 316 -12.95 11.05 -27.38
C PRO A 316 -12.66 10.13 -26.20
N ALA A 317 -12.71 8.81 -26.43
CA ALA A 317 -12.24 7.84 -25.45
C ALA A 317 -10.86 8.31 -25.01
N THR A 318 -10.74 8.77 -23.77
CA THR A 318 -9.47 9.24 -23.22
C THR A 318 -8.46 8.13 -23.47
N PRO A 319 -7.25 8.46 -23.99
CA PRO A 319 -6.27 7.42 -24.27
C PRO A 319 -6.08 6.63 -23.00
N SER A 320 -6.31 5.31 -23.09
CA SER A 320 -6.36 4.38 -21.95
C SER A 320 -5.09 4.54 -21.10
N GLY A 321 -5.17 5.36 -20.06
CA GLY A 321 -4.16 5.38 -19.02
C GLY A 321 -4.24 4.05 -18.29
N ALA A 322 -3.10 3.54 -17.83
CA ALA A 322 -3.14 2.40 -16.92
C ALA A 322 -4.00 2.79 -15.69
N PRO A 323 -4.80 1.85 -15.14
CA PRO A 323 -5.55 2.13 -13.92
C PRO A 323 -4.57 2.59 -12.83
N LEU A 324 -4.99 3.60 -12.06
CA LEU A 324 -4.21 4.16 -10.94
C LEU A 324 -2.87 4.81 -11.35
N GLU A 325 -2.69 5.21 -12.62
CA GLU A 325 -1.45 5.84 -13.13
C GLU A 325 -0.97 7.03 -12.26
N LEU A 326 -1.90 7.82 -11.70
CA LEU A 326 -1.55 8.99 -10.90
C LEU A 326 -0.82 8.65 -9.58
N VAL A 327 -0.99 7.43 -9.06
CA VAL A 327 -0.36 6.95 -7.82
C VAL A 327 1.16 7.11 -7.89
N ASP A 328 1.76 6.73 -9.01
CA ASP A 328 3.20 6.80 -9.23
C ASP A 328 3.72 8.24 -9.12
N PHE A 329 2.99 9.18 -9.71
CA PHE A 329 3.36 10.59 -9.72
C PHE A 329 3.13 11.26 -8.37
N ILE A 330 2.10 10.85 -7.63
CA ILE A 330 1.89 11.30 -6.25
C ILE A 330 3.07 10.86 -5.39
N ALA A 331 3.53 9.62 -5.50
CA ALA A 331 4.68 9.12 -4.75
C ALA A 331 5.97 9.93 -5.05
N VAL A 332 6.23 10.23 -6.33
CA VAL A 332 7.38 11.09 -6.72
C VAL A 332 7.25 12.50 -6.15
N VAL A 333 6.06 13.10 -6.22
CA VAL A 333 5.81 14.43 -5.70
C VAL A 333 5.94 14.47 -4.17
N MET A 334 5.52 13.44 -3.46
CA MET A 334 5.73 13.30 -2.01
C MET A 334 7.22 13.28 -1.67
N LEU A 335 8.05 12.56 -2.43
CA LEU A 335 9.51 12.58 -2.26
C LEU A 335 10.10 13.97 -2.51
N MET A 336 9.64 14.65 -3.56
CA MET A 336 10.06 16.01 -3.88
C MET A 336 9.60 17.03 -2.83
N TYR A 337 8.46 16.80 -2.18
CA TYR A 337 7.94 17.65 -1.11
C TYR A 337 8.88 17.66 0.10
N VAL A 338 9.41 16.49 0.49
CA VAL A 338 10.36 16.36 1.62
C VAL A 338 11.82 16.48 1.20
N ARG A 339 12.10 16.88 -0.05
CA ARG A 339 13.44 16.93 -0.66
C ARG A 339 14.51 17.58 0.22
N GLY A 340 14.17 18.68 0.90
CA GLY A 340 15.11 19.39 1.78
C GLY A 340 15.68 18.51 2.88
N ASP A 341 14.83 17.69 3.51
CA ASP A 341 15.23 16.73 4.54
C ASP A 341 16.04 15.57 3.94
N LEU A 342 15.68 15.10 2.73
CA LEU A 342 16.33 13.96 2.09
C LEU A 342 17.74 14.28 1.57
N LEU A 343 17.98 15.53 1.11
CA LEU A 343 19.27 15.93 0.56
C LEU A 343 20.32 16.27 1.62
N SER A 344 19.89 16.81 2.77
CA SER A 344 20.79 17.42 3.76
C SER A 344 21.15 16.51 4.93
N ARG A 345 20.45 15.38 5.09
CA ARG A 345 20.56 14.52 6.28
C ARG A 345 21.19 13.15 5.98
N ASP A 346 21.52 12.42 7.03
CA ASP A 346 22.07 11.05 6.97
C ASP A 346 20.97 10.00 6.77
N TYR A 347 21.38 8.75 6.53
CA TYR A 347 20.51 7.61 6.28
C TYR A 347 19.35 7.50 7.29
N ASN A 348 19.66 7.60 8.59
CA ASN A 348 18.68 7.40 9.65
C ASN A 348 17.58 8.47 9.66
N HIS A 349 17.95 9.74 9.44
CA HIS A 349 16.96 10.82 9.35
C HIS A 349 16.13 10.71 8.09
N VAL A 350 16.76 10.39 6.94
CA VAL A 350 16.06 10.16 5.68
C VAL A 350 15.02 9.04 5.82
N LEU A 351 15.42 7.89 6.36
CA LEU A 351 14.51 6.75 6.53
C LEU A 351 13.37 7.08 7.51
N ARG A 352 13.66 7.71 8.66
CA ARG A 352 12.61 8.14 9.60
C ARG A 352 11.61 9.10 8.95
N ARG A 353 12.08 10.05 8.14
CA ARG A 353 11.23 11.00 7.42
C ARG A 353 10.33 10.30 6.41
N LEU A 354 10.84 9.29 5.70
CA LEU A 354 10.07 8.54 4.71
C LEU A 354 9.04 7.60 5.37
N LEU A 355 9.37 6.99 6.52
CA LEU A 355 8.45 6.14 7.28
C LEU A 355 7.38 6.94 8.04
N LYS A 356 7.67 8.20 8.36
CA LYS A 356 6.75 9.13 9.02
C LYS A 356 6.67 10.43 8.22
N PHE A 357 5.79 10.44 7.23
CA PHE A 357 5.57 11.60 6.37
C PHE A 357 5.11 12.81 7.21
N PRO A 358 5.60 14.03 6.93
CA PRO A 358 5.16 15.22 7.65
C PRO A 358 3.69 15.53 7.35
N PRO A 359 2.96 16.17 8.29
CA PRO A 359 1.61 16.62 8.02
C PRO A 359 1.60 17.62 6.85
N ILE A 360 0.58 17.54 6.02
CA ILE A 360 0.35 18.44 4.89
C ILE A 360 -0.93 19.22 5.16
N GLU A 361 -0.87 20.54 5.07
CA GLU A 361 -2.04 21.40 5.27
C GLU A 361 -3.06 21.25 4.15
N ASP A 362 -2.59 21.15 2.91
CA ASP A 362 -3.43 20.98 1.73
C ASP A 362 -2.86 19.91 0.77
N VAL A 363 -3.50 18.75 0.76
CA VAL A 363 -3.13 17.63 -0.11
C VAL A 363 -3.42 17.88 -1.60
N THR A 364 -4.28 18.86 -1.93
CA THR A 364 -4.56 19.20 -3.34
C THR A 364 -3.32 19.75 -4.05
N PHE A 365 -2.40 20.39 -3.32
CA PHE A 365 -1.10 20.80 -3.85
C PHE A 365 -0.32 19.61 -4.42
N LEU A 366 -0.28 18.48 -3.72
CA LEU A 366 0.41 17.28 -4.20
C LEU A 366 -0.26 16.74 -5.47
N VAL A 367 -1.59 16.68 -5.49
CA VAL A 367 -2.38 16.23 -6.64
C VAL A 367 -2.09 17.09 -7.86
N GLU A 368 -2.15 18.42 -7.73
CA GLU A 368 -1.87 19.33 -8.83
C GLU A 368 -0.45 19.14 -9.40
N ARG A 369 0.54 19.00 -8.50
CA ARG A 369 1.93 18.77 -8.91
C ARG A 369 2.08 17.42 -9.61
N ALA A 370 1.40 16.38 -9.15
CA ALA A 370 1.44 15.05 -9.76
C ALA A 370 0.84 15.06 -11.17
N VAL A 371 -0.31 15.72 -11.36
CA VAL A 371 -0.94 15.90 -12.68
C VAL A 371 -0.01 16.68 -13.63
N LYS A 372 0.60 17.77 -13.14
CA LYS A 372 1.56 18.57 -13.93
C LYS A 372 2.78 17.73 -14.32
N LEU A 373 3.32 16.93 -13.39
CA LEU A 373 4.45 16.05 -13.64
C LEU A 373 4.12 14.99 -14.70
N ARG A 374 2.98 14.30 -14.60
CA ARG A 374 2.52 13.33 -15.61
C ARG A 374 2.38 13.96 -16.98
N ARG A 375 1.73 15.12 -17.07
CA ARG A 375 1.53 15.84 -18.35
C ARG A 375 2.85 16.27 -18.99
N ALA A 376 3.80 16.76 -18.19
CA ALA A 376 5.15 17.07 -18.68
C ALA A 376 5.89 15.83 -19.18
N GLN A 377 5.61 14.67 -18.58
CA GLN A 377 6.20 13.39 -18.94
C GLN A 377 5.70 12.82 -20.28
N THR A 378 4.49 13.17 -20.72
CA THR A 378 3.86 12.73 -21.98
C THR A 378 4.14 13.68 -23.16
N GLN A 379 4.55 14.92 -22.90
CA GLN A 379 4.95 15.84 -23.97
C GLN A 379 6.32 15.43 -24.55
N PRO A 380 6.47 15.35 -25.89
CA PRO A 380 7.78 15.14 -26.48
C PRO A 380 8.71 16.26 -26.04
N ALA A 381 9.95 15.92 -25.66
CA ALA A 381 10.94 16.88 -25.20
C ALA A 381 11.01 18.04 -26.17
N ARG A 382 10.55 19.22 -25.74
CA ARG A 382 10.60 20.43 -26.56
C ARG A 382 12.05 20.64 -26.92
N ALA A 383 12.38 20.56 -28.21
CA ALA A 383 13.73 20.81 -28.69
C ALA A 383 14.23 22.13 -28.09
N PRO A 384 15.48 22.20 -27.60
CA PRO A 384 16.01 23.45 -27.07
C PRO A 384 15.84 24.51 -28.16
N ALA A 385 15.19 25.62 -27.81
CA ALA A 385 14.98 26.72 -28.73
C ALA A 385 16.33 27.08 -29.34
N SER A 386 16.46 26.94 -30.66
CA SER A 386 17.65 27.36 -31.37
C SER A 386 17.73 28.88 -31.23
N THR A 387 18.59 29.34 -30.33
CA THR A 387 19.07 30.71 -30.33
C THR A 387 19.68 30.94 -31.72
N GLN A 388 18.98 31.68 -32.57
CA GLN A 388 19.52 32.08 -33.87
C GLN A 388 20.71 33.01 -33.60
N VAL A 389 21.90 32.43 -33.62
CA VAL A 389 23.14 33.20 -33.76
C VAL A 389 23.18 33.71 -35.21
N ALA A 390 23.13 35.03 -35.37
CA ALA A 390 23.27 35.69 -36.65
C ALA A 390 24.57 35.25 -37.34
N ARG A 391 24.46 34.74 -38.57
CA ARG A 391 25.59 34.27 -39.39
C ARG A 391 26.36 35.47 -39.96
N HIS A 392 27.66 35.54 -39.68
CA HIS A 392 28.62 36.21 -40.57
C HIS A 392 29.07 35.24 -41.68
N PRO A 393 29.34 35.71 -42.91
CA PRO A 393 29.70 34.84 -44.02
C PRO A 393 31.18 34.45 -44.02
N GLU A 394 31.46 33.17 -44.22
CA GLU A 394 32.79 32.58 -44.41
C GLU A 394 33.32 32.80 -45.85
N PRO A 395 34.67 32.81 -46.05
CA PRO A 395 35.27 32.51 -47.33
C PRO A 395 35.73 31.03 -47.42
N LYS A 396 35.63 30.53 -48.66
CA LYS A 396 35.80 29.16 -49.14
C LYS A 396 37.25 28.66 -49.09
N GLY A 397 37.44 27.34 -48.94
CA GLY A 397 38.57 26.66 -49.60
C GLY A 397 39.03 25.29 -49.07
N ARG A 398 38.72 24.26 -49.87
CA ARG A 398 39.55 23.07 -50.20
C ARG A 398 39.43 21.79 -49.34
N ALA A 399 39.09 20.70 -50.05
CA ALA A 399 39.25 19.29 -49.68
C ALA A 399 40.30 18.64 -50.61
N PRO A 400 40.61 17.32 -50.60
CA PRO A 400 40.40 16.26 -49.60
C PRO A 400 41.67 15.38 -49.36
N SER A 401 41.64 14.40 -48.44
CA SER A 401 42.23 13.06 -48.66
C SER A 401 41.72 12.03 -47.65
N ALA A 402 41.65 10.77 -48.10
CA ALA A 402 40.80 9.69 -47.62
C ALA A 402 41.48 8.64 -46.68
N SER A 403 40.63 7.72 -46.19
CA SER A 403 40.84 6.35 -45.64
C SER A 403 40.27 6.22 -44.22
N GLY A 404 39.52 5.21 -43.79
CA GLY A 404 38.96 3.96 -44.30
C GLY A 404 38.06 3.37 -43.17
N PRO A 405 37.29 2.29 -43.38
CA PRO A 405 36.03 2.05 -42.67
C PRO A 405 36.17 1.14 -41.45
N LEU A 406 35.37 1.36 -40.39
CA LEU A 406 34.97 0.29 -39.46
C LEU A 406 33.53 0.47 -38.97
N THR A 407 32.88 -0.67 -38.93
CA THR A 407 31.47 -0.99 -38.77
C THR A 407 31.00 -1.01 -37.32
N GLY A 408 29.76 -0.55 -37.08
CA GLY A 408 28.71 -1.19 -36.27
C GLY A 408 28.94 -1.52 -34.79
N GLY A 409 28.03 -1.06 -33.93
CA GLY A 409 27.74 -1.76 -32.66
C GLY A 409 27.27 -0.88 -31.51
N ALA A 410 25.96 -0.64 -31.46
CA ALA A 410 25.27 -0.28 -30.23
C ALA A 410 25.22 -1.46 -29.24
N VAL A 411 24.77 -1.18 -28.01
CA VAL A 411 24.42 -2.09 -26.89
C VAL A 411 25.51 -2.20 -25.80
N GLY A 412 25.21 -1.68 -24.60
CA GLY A 412 26.00 -2.06 -23.41
C GLY A 412 25.98 -1.15 -22.17
N TYR A 413 24.83 -0.70 -21.65
CA TYR A 413 24.76 -0.13 -20.30
C TYR A 413 23.56 -0.67 -19.51
N ALA A 414 23.59 -1.98 -19.25
CA ALA A 414 22.69 -2.67 -18.34
C ALA A 414 23.40 -3.88 -17.68
N LYS A 415 24.66 -3.72 -17.26
CA LYS A 415 25.46 -4.81 -16.67
C LYS A 415 26.05 -4.52 -15.28
N SER A 416 25.78 -3.37 -14.66
CA SER A 416 26.48 -3.00 -13.41
C SER A 416 25.69 -3.12 -12.10
N ALA A 417 24.38 -3.45 -12.13
CA ALA A 417 23.57 -3.51 -10.90
C ALA A 417 23.22 -4.93 -10.42
N VAL A 418 23.49 -5.98 -11.21
CA VAL A 418 23.02 -7.36 -10.91
C VAL A 418 24.19 -8.32 -10.63
N ALA A 419 25.44 -7.94 -10.89
CA ALA A 419 26.61 -8.80 -10.67
C ALA A 419 27.13 -8.83 -9.22
N LYS A 420 26.60 -8.01 -8.30
CA LYS A 420 27.13 -7.89 -6.93
C LYS A 420 26.45 -8.82 -5.90
N VAL A 421 25.51 -9.67 -6.32
CA VAL A 421 24.74 -10.55 -5.41
C VAL A 421 25.04 -12.05 -5.63
N ALA A 422 25.79 -12.45 -6.68
CA ALA A 422 25.98 -13.86 -7.03
C ALA A 422 27.44 -14.38 -6.99
N GLY A 423 28.43 -13.59 -6.53
CA GLY A 423 29.84 -13.97 -6.61
C GLY A 423 30.67 -13.56 -5.41
N MET A 424 30.44 -14.19 -4.26
CA MET A 424 31.36 -14.14 -3.12
C MET A 424 31.14 -15.35 -2.19
N VAL A 425 31.34 -16.55 -2.74
CA VAL A 425 31.73 -17.75 -1.98
C VAL A 425 32.92 -18.35 -2.73
N GLU A 426 33.96 -18.70 -1.98
CA GLU A 426 35.26 -19.25 -2.39
C GLU A 426 36.24 -18.30 -3.11
N ARG A 427 37.03 -17.59 -2.29
CA ARG A 427 38.49 -17.77 -2.17
C ARG A 427 39.03 -16.85 -1.07
N GLN A 428 39.65 -17.44 -0.04
CA GLN A 428 40.46 -16.69 0.92
C GLN A 428 41.70 -16.10 0.21
N PRO A 429 42.13 -14.91 0.64
CA PRO A 429 43.49 -14.81 1.18
C PRO A 429 43.55 -14.02 2.50
N GLU A 430 44.62 -14.29 3.23
CA GLU A 430 44.98 -13.86 4.60
C GLU A 430 44.95 -12.34 4.92
N PRO A 431 44.87 -11.97 6.21
CA PRO A 431 44.65 -10.58 6.63
C PRO A 431 45.94 -9.75 6.57
N LYS A 432 45.81 -8.50 6.08
CA LYS A 432 46.73 -7.41 6.40
C LYS A 432 45.99 -6.37 7.24
N GLU A 433 46.54 -6.09 8.40
CA GLU A 433 46.11 -5.12 9.39
C GLU A 433 46.05 -3.70 8.80
N ALA A 434 44.95 -2.97 9.04
CA ALA A 434 44.91 -1.52 9.29
C ALA A 434 43.47 -1.08 9.62
N GLY A 435 43.31 -0.42 10.77
CA GLY A 435 42.03 -0.16 11.43
C GLY A 435 41.07 0.84 10.76
N GLY A 436 39.80 0.69 11.14
CA GLY A 436 38.73 1.66 10.92
C GLY A 436 37.47 1.23 11.71
N HIS A 437 37.20 1.91 12.83
CA HIS A 437 36.00 1.74 13.64
C HIS A 437 34.73 2.10 12.84
N TYR A 438 33.73 1.21 12.80
CA TYR A 438 32.33 1.52 12.45
C TYR A 438 31.39 1.06 13.58
N PRO A 439 30.31 1.80 13.91
CA PRO A 439 29.63 1.65 15.19
C PRO A 439 28.59 0.53 15.22
N LYS A 440 28.62 -0.28 16.28
CA LYS A 440 27.68 -1.37 16.66
C LYS A 440 26.21 -0.94 16.90
N ALA A 441 25.78 0.26 16.47
CA ALA A 441 24.49 0.84 16.84
C ALA A 441 23.30 0.36 15.98
N THR A 442 23.55 -0.17 14.77
CA THR A 442 22.49 -0.58 13.84
C THR A 442 21.88 -1.94 14.20
N THR A 443 22.64 -2.81 14.88
CA THR A 443 22.21 -4.15 15.28
C THR A 443 21.19 -4.11 16.41
N ASN A 444 21.35 -3.18 17.36
CA ASN A 444 20.46 -3.03 18.51
C ASN A 444 19.11 -2.39 18.14
N ALA A 445 19.08 -1.50 17.13
CA ALA A 445 17.84 -0.85 16.69
C ALA A 445 16.89 -1.82 15.96
N ILE A 446 17.44 -2.76 15.20
CA ILE A 446 16.65 -3.77 14.48
C ILE A 446 16.17 -4.86 15.45
N ALA A 447 17.01 -5.27 16.41
CA ALA A 447 16.62 -6.21 17.46
C ALA A 447 15.54 -5.63 18.40
N ALA A 448 15.64 -4.35 18.76
CA ALA A 448 14.62 -3.66 19.56
C ALA A 448 13.28 -3.48 18.82
N ALA A 449 13.30 -3.29 17.49
CA ALA A 449 12.09 -3.22 16.67
C ALA A 449 11.39 -4.60 16.51
N ALA A 450 12.18 -5.69 16.48
CA ALA A 450 11.67 -7.06 16.43
C ALA A 450 11.07 -7.51 17.78
N LEU A 451 11.68 -7.15 18.92
CA LEU A 451 11.17 -7.42 20.27
C LEU A 451 9.89 -6.63 20.60
N ALA A 452 9.61 -5.53 19.88
CA ALA A 452 8.42 -4.70 20.06
C ALA A 452 7.20 -5.13 19.23
N GLY A 453 7.25 -6.27 18.52
CA GLY A 453 6.10 -6.86 17.83
C GLY A 453 5.52 -6.05 16.65
N LYS A 454 6.31 -5.15 16.04
CA LYS A 454 5.83 -4.22 14.98
C LYS A 454 6.21 -4.58 13.54
N MET A 455 6.93 -5.67 13.31
CA MET A 455 7.22 -6.20 11.97
C MET A 455 7.41 -7.72 12.04
N GLU A 456 6.68 -8.47 11.20
CA GLU A 456 7.08 -9.84 10.88
C GLU A 456 8.27 -9.78 9.91
N VAL A 457 9.46 -10.14 10.42
CA VAL A 457 10.62 -10.43 9.60
C VAL A 457 10.69 -11.96 9.45
N PRO A 458 10.83 -12.52 8.24
CA PRO A 458 10.91 -13.97 8.05
C PRO A 458 12.04 -14.59 8.89
N LEU A 459 11.71 -15.59 9.72
CA LEU A 459 12.63 -16.29 10.64
C LEU A 459 13.95 -16.75 9.98
N GLN A 460 13.91 -17.07 8.69
CA GLN A 460 15.07 -17.50 7.89
C GLN A 460 16.18 -16.44 7.78
N ILE A 461 15.84 -15.15 7.96
CA ILE A 461 16.80 -14.03 7.93
C ILE A 461 17.53 -13.90 9.26
N LEU A 462 16.88 -14.24 10.39
CA LEU A 462 17.50 -14.27 11.70
C LEU A 462 18.48 -15.45 11.83
N GLU A 463 18.08 -16.64 11.40
CA GLU A 463 18.90 -17.86 11.53
C GLU A 463 20.22 -17.80 10.76
N ARG A 464 20.21 -17.23 9.54
CA ARG A 464 21.43 -17.08 8.73
C ARG A 464 22.44 -16.08 9.32
N ARG A 465 22.01 -15.11 10.12
CA ARG A 465 22.89 -14.08 10.69
C ARG A 465 23.39 -14.43 12.10
N VAL A 466 22.61 -15.21 12.87
CA VAL A 466 23.03 -15.71 14.19
C VAL A 466 24.09 -16.82 14.06
N SER A 467 23.98 -17.71 13.07
CA SER A 467 25.02 -18.72 12.79
C SER A 467 26.36 -18.11 12.38
N GLY A 468 26.35 -16.95 11.72
CA GLY A 468 27.57 -16.22 11.35
C GLY A 468 28.27 -15.57 12.54
N ALA A 469 27.53 -15.19 13.58
CA ALA A 469 28.08 -14.56 14.79
C ALA A 469 28.70 -15.57 15.77
N LEU A 470 28.14 -16.79 15.84
CA LEU A 470 28.67 -17.89 16.67
C LEU A 470 29.99 -18.46 16.13
N ALA A 471 30.23 -18.41 14.82
CA ALA A 471 31.47 -18.91 14.21
C ALA A 471 32.70 -18.00 14.43
N ILE A 472 32.52 -16.76 14.88
CA ILE A 472 33.60 -15.78 15.10
C ILE A 472 34.10 -15.81 16.55
N ALA A 473 33.38 -16.48 17.47
CA ALA A 473 33.69 -16.53 18.89
C ALA A 473 34.34 -17.87 19.32
N ALA A 474 35.42 -18.28 18.64
CA ALA A 474 36.41 -19.22 19.18
C ALA A 474 37.72 -18.96 18.43
N PRO A 475 38.80 -18.50 19.10
CA PRO A 475 39.65 -19.46 19.81
C PRO A 475 40.36 -18.93 21.08
N ASN A 476 40.93 -19.88 21.83
CA ASN A 476 41.98 -19.79 22.86
C ASN A 476 41.59 -19.36 24.28
N ALA A 477 41.35 -20.36 25.12
CA ALA A 477 41.58 -20.27 26.57
C ALA A 477 42.63 -21.32 26.98
N PRO A 478 43.69 -20.96 27.73
CA PRO A 478 44.40 -21.92 28.56
C PRO A 478 43.90 -21.87 30.02
N SER A 479 43.74 -23.08 30.52
CA SER A 479 43.64 -23.60 31.89
C SER A 479 43.93 -22.73 33.13
N ALA A 480 42.96 -22.77 34.04
CA ALA A 480 43.04 -23.24 35.44
C ALA A 480 43.49 -22.30 36.60
N CYS A 481 42.64 -22.36 37.66
CA CYS A 481 42.94 -22.48 39.11
C CYS A 481 42.33 -21.42 40.06
N THR A 482 41.32 -21.90 40.81
CA THR A 482 41.11 -21.86 42.29
C THR A 482 40.88 -20.54 43.05
N GLU A 483 39.79 -20.56 43.83
CA GLU A 483 39.23 -19.61 44.83
C GLU A 483 40.15 -19.26 46.04
N PRO A 484 39.66 -18.62 47.16
CA PRO A 484 39.03 -17.30 47.36
C PRO A 484 39.65 -16.49 48.55
N LEU A 485 39.10 -15.30 48.85
CA LEU A 485 38.94 -14.60 50.16
C LEU A 485 39.49 -13.15 50.25
N GLY A 486 38.66 -12.26 50.81
CA GLY A 486 39.08 -11.34 51.87
C GLY A 486 39.21 -9.85 51.54
N ALA A 487 38.41 -9.04 52.24
CA ALA A 487 38.31 -7.58 52.24
C ALA A 487 39.65 -6.79 52.38
N GLN A 488 39.70 -5.55 51.88
CA GLN A 488 39.60 -4.29 52.66
C GLN A 488 40.03 -3.05 51.83
N CYS A 489 39.47 -1.88 52.17
CA CYS A 489 39.56 -0.57 51.51
C CYS A 489 40.98 0.01 51.34
N CYS A 490 41.21 0.79 50.27
CA CYS A 490 41.48 2.25 50.32
C CYS A 490 41.85 2.84 48.94
N ASP A 491 41.13 3.91 48.58
CA ASP A 491 41.57 5.18 47.97
C ASP A 491 41.97 5.31 46.47
N GLY A 492 41.33 6.32 45.84
CA GLY A 492 41.93 7.15 44.78
C GLY A 492 41.66 6.80 43.32
N GLY A 493 40.68 7.45 42.68
CA GLY A 493 40.74 7.72 41.24
C GLY A 493 39.42 7.75 40.48
N LYS A 494 39.03 8.96 40.05
CA LYS A 494 38.04 9.33 39.02
C LYS A 494 37.60 8.19 38.08
N GLU A 495 36.30 7.97 37.91
CA GLU A 495 35.67 7.86 36.58
C GLU A 495 34.14 7.75 36.63
N THR A 496 33.56 8.09 35.49
CA THR A 496 32.17 8.43 35.16
C THR A 496 31.13 7.33 35.42
N THR A 497 30.02 7.71 36.04
CA THR A 497 28.81 6.91 36.19
C THR A 497 28.10 6.66 34.86
N VAL A 498 28.05 5.39 34.43
CA VAL A 498 27.02 4.80 33.57
C VAL A 498 26.67 3.44 34.20
N GLU A 499 25.75 3.43 35.16
CA GLU A 499 25.12 2.21 35.66
C GLU A 499 23.80 1.99 34.93
N GLY A 500 23.54 0.77 34.46
CA GLY A 500 22.19 0.36 34.05
C GLY A 500 22.02 -0.63 32.91
N THR A 501 23.02 -1.41 32.48
CA THR A 501 22.81 -2.38 31.38
C THR A 501 23.36 -3.80 31.59
N ASP A 502 24.28 -4.03 32.53
CA ASP A 502 24.95 -5.35 32.60
C ASP A 502 24.14 -6.42 33.36
N GLU A 503 23.28 -6.04 34.31
CA GLU A 503 22.50 -7.02 35.08
C GLU A 503 21.34 -7.64 34.27
N GLU A 504 20.70 -6.85 33.40
CA GLU A 504 19.65 -7.34 32.50
C GLU A 504 20.20 -8.25 31.39
N VAL A 505 21.39 -7.93 30.89
CA VAL A 505 22.09 -8.77 29.91
C VAL A 505 22.52 -10.10 30.53
N LEU A 506 23.01 -10.09 31.77
CA LEU A 506 23.35 -11.31 32.49
C LEU A 506 22.12 -12.17 32.81
N ARG A 507 20.97 -11.54 33.13
CA ARG A 507 19.70 -12.24 33.34
C ARG A 507 19.17 -12.87 32.04
N ALA A 508 19.22 -12.14 30.92
CA ALA A 508 18.82 -12.66 29.61
C ALA A 508 19.72 -13.81 29.12
N LEU A 509 21.02 -13.76 29.42
CA LEU A 509 21.96 -14.85 29.09
C LEU A 509 21.73 -16.10 29.96
N ALA A 510 21.31 -15.93 31.21
CA ALA A 510 20.93 -17.05 32.08
C ALA A 510 19.63 -17.72 31.60
N GLU A 511 18.64 -16.94 31.17
CA GLU A 511 17.38 -17.45 30.60
C GLU A 511 17.62 -18.20 29.27
N LEU A 512 18.48 -17.67 28.39
CA LEU A 512 18.86 -18.33 27.14
C LEU A 512 19.58 -19.67 27.37
N ARG A 513 20.42 -19.77 28.40
CA ARG A 513 21.04 -21.05 28.79
C ARG A 513 20.01 -22.04 29.32
N GLY A 514 19.03 -21.58 30.08
CA GLY A 514 17.90 -22.42 30.52
C GLY A 514 17.07 -22.96 29.34
N ILE A 515 16.78 -22.12 28.35
CA ILE A 515 16.02 -22.53 27.15
C ILE A 515 16.81 -23.52 26.29
N GLN A 516 18.13 -23.34 26.14
CA GLN A 516 18.98 -24.30 25.43
C GLN A 516 19.07 -25.65 26.14
N GLN A 517 19.07 -25.66 27.47
CA GLN A 517 19.04 -26.89 28.26
C GLN A 517 17.70 -27.63 28.10
N VAL A 518 16.57 -26.91 28.10
CA VAL A 518 15.23 -27.48 27.85
C VAL A 518 15.11 -28.03 26.42
N LEU A 519 15.68 -27.35 25.41
CA LEU A 519 15.70 -27.83 24.02
C LEU A 519 16.61 -29.04 23.81
N ALA A 520 17.71 -29.14 24.56
CA ALA A 520 18.58 -30.31 24.54
C ALA A 520 17.95 -31.52 25.25
N GLU A 521 17.15 -31.29 26.30
CA GLU A 521 16.38 -32.32 27.00
C GLU A 521 15.14 -32.76 26.21
N ALA A 522 14.55 -31.88 25.37
CA ALA A 522 13.41 -32.17 24.50
C ALA A 522 13.78 -32.94 23.20
N GLY A 523 14.89 -33.69 23.23
CA GLY A 523 15.48 -34.37 22.08
C GLY A 523 14.48 -35.01 21.11
N GLY A 524 14.45 -34.49 19.89
CA GLY A 524 14.04 -35.20 18.69
C GLY A 524 12.54 -35.44 18.53
N LYS A 525 11.82 -34.43 18.05
CA LYS A 525 10.74 -34.55 17.06
C LYS A 525 10.51 -33.17 16.45
N GLN A 526 10.57 -33.14 15.11
CA GLN A 526 10.56 -31.94 14.26
C GLN A 526 9.38 -31.01 14.53
#